data_AF-A0A6M5Z493-F1
#
_entry.id   AF-A0A6M5Z493-F1
#
_cell.length_a   1.000
_cell.length_b   1.000
_cell.length_c   1.000
_cell.angle_alpha   90.00
_cell.angle_beta   90.00
_cell.angle_gamma   90.00
#
_symmetry.space_group_name_H-M   'P 1'
#
loop_
_entity.id
_entity.type
_entity.pdbx_description
1 polymer ?
#
loop_
_entity_poly.entity_id
_entity_poly.type
_entity_poly.pdbx_seq_one_letter_code
_entity_poly.pdbx_strand_id
1 'polypeptide(L)'
;MTFAEKMRELRDAKGLSETKLADLSGVPFGTVHEYGLGRRKPSFAAVIKLAKALDVDCTAFAACTDLTDSEKPTEEPKPVKPSPTKKGGKK
;
A
#
# COMPACT_ATOMS: atom_id res chain seq x y z
N MET A 1 11.17 11.14 -7.86
CA MET A 1 10.05 10.19 -7.96
C MET A 1 9.44 10.02 -6.59
N THR A 2 8.14 10.18 -6.50
CA THR A 2 7.38 10.00 -5.25
C THR A 2 7.03 8.53 -5.05
N PHE A 3 6.69 8.15 -3.81
CA PHE A 3 6.23 6.79 -3.50
C PHE A 3 5.01 6.40 -4.33
N ALA A 4 4.07 7.34 -4.48
CA ALA A 4 2.86 7.19 -5.27
C ALA A 4 3.16 6.85 -6.75
N GLU A 5 4.07 7.59 -7.37
CA GLU A 5 4.50 7.35 -8.74
C GLU A 5 5.16 5.98 -8.87
N LYS A 6 6.09 5.65 -7.97
CA LYS A 6 6.80 4.38 -8.05
C LYS A 6 5.86 3.18 -7.88
N MET A 7 4.92 3.29 -6.95
CA MET A 7 3.87 2.30 -6.73
C MET A 7 3.00 2.14 -7.98
N ARG A 8 2.65 3.24 -8.65
CA ARG A 8 1.86 3.21 -9.88
C ARG A 8 2.61 2.53 -11.02
N GLU A 9 3.90 2.84 -11.21
CA GLU A 9 4.74 2.15 -12.19
C GLU A 9 4.79 0.64 -11.96
N LEU A 10 5.07 0.21 -10.73
CA LEU A 10 5.13 -1.21 -10.36
C LEU A 10 3.78 -1.91 -10.53
N ARG A 11 2.70 -1.19 -10.25
CA ARG A 11 1.33 -1.68 -10.41
C ARG A 11 0.99 -1.86 -11.89
N ASP A 12 1.38 -0.92 -12.74
CA ASP A 12 1.17 -0.94 -14.19
C ASP A 12 1.98 -2.06 -14.86
N ALA A 13 3.25 -2.20 -14.49
CA ALA A 13 4.12 -3.28 -14.93
C ALA A 13 3.56 -4.68 -14.63
N LYS A 14 2.72 -4.78 -13.59
CA LYS A 14 2.03 -6.02 -13.19
C LYS A 14 0.58 -6.14 -13.64
N GLY A 15 0.02 -5.10 -14.26
CA GLY A 15 -1.41 -5.06 -14.61
C GLY A 15 -2.33 -5.21 -13.40
N LEU A 16 -1.88 -4.82 -12.20
CA LEU A 16 -2.67 -4.88 -10.98
C LEU A 16 -3.57 -3.65 -10.87
N SER A 17 -4.74 -3.75 -10.25
CA SER A 17 -5.58 -2.58 -9.91
C SER A 17 -5.31 -2.13 -8.47
N GLU A 18 -5.57 -0.88 -8.08
CA GLU A 18 -5.42 -0.42 -6.68
C GLU A 18 -6.21 -1.31 -5.71
N THR A 19 -7.41 -1.75 -6.12
CA THR A 19 -8.25 -2.69 -5.36
C THR A 19 -7.61 -4.06 -5.20
N LYS A 20 -6.99 -4.60 -6.26
CA LYS A 20 -6.29 -5.89 -6.20
C LYS A 20 -5.05 -5.80 -5.32
N LEU A 21 -4.32 -4.69 -5.42
CA LEU A 21 -3.14 -4.45 -4.61
C LEU A 21 -3.49 -4.25 -3.12
N ALA A 22 -4.61 -3.61 -2.82
CA ALA A 22 -5.16 -3.53 -1.46
C ALA A 22 -5.50 -4.93 -0.91
N ASP A 23 -6.18 -5.76 -1.71
CA ASP A 23 -6.53 -7.14 -1.35
C ASP A 23 -5.27 -8.00 -1.07
N LEU A 24 -4.29 -7.96 -1.98
CA LEU A 24 -3.04 -8.72 -1.86
C LEU A 24 -2.15 -8.24 -0.70
N SER A 25 -2.08 -6.94 -0.46
CA SER A 25 -1.27 -6.36 0.62
C SER A 25 -1.94 -6.46 1.99
N GLY A 26 -3.25 -6.74 2.04
CA GLY A 26 -4.04 -6.66 3.26
C GLY A 26 -4.10 -5.24 3.83
N VAL A 27 -3.85 -4.23 3.01
CA VAL A 27 -3.99 -2.80 3.36
C VAL A 27 -5.36 -2.35 2.85
N PRO A 28 -6.16 -1.64 3.65
CA PRO A 28 -7.47 -1.18 3.22
C PRO A 28 -7.35 -0.27 1.99
N PHE A 29 -8.27 -0.42 1.04
CA PHE A 29 -8.26 0.32 -0.23
C PHE A 29 -8.17 1.83 -0.05
N GLY A 30 -8.91 2.41 0.91
CA GLY A 30 -8.85 3.85 1.18
C GLY A 30 -7.44 4.31 1.58
N THR A 31 -6.69 3.48 2.31
CA THR A 31 -5.30 3.78 2.67
C THR A 31 -4.35 3.64 1.48
N VAL A 32 -4.55 2.62 0.64
CA VAL A 32 -3.80 2.45 -0.62
C VAL A 32 -4.04 3.64 -1.57
N HIS A 33 -5.29 4.11 -1.66
CA HIS A 33 -5.66 5.24 -2.49
C HIS A 33 -5.01 6.54 -2.00
N GLU A 34 -5.04 6.80 -0.69
CA GLU A 34 -4.37 7.97 -0.09
C GLU A 34 -2.84 7.93 -0.29
N TYR A 35 -2.23 6.75 -0.34
CA TYR A 35 -0.82 6.58 -0.72
C TYR A 35 -0.60 6.95 -2.19
N GLY A 36 -1.49 6.52 -3.10
CA GLY A 36 -1.43 6.86 -4.52
C GLY A 36 -1.66 8.35 -4.81
N LEU A 37 -2.37 9.05 -3.92
CA LEU A 37 -2.56 10.51 -3.99
C LEU A 37 -1.42 11.30 -3.34
N GLY A 38 -0.48 10.65 -2.67
CA GLY A 38 0.59 11.31 -1.90
C GLY A 38 0.08 12.06 -0.65
N ARG A 39 -1.21 11.92 -0.30
CA ARG A 39 -1.81 12.55 0.89
C ARG A 39 -1.36 11.91 2.18
N ARG A 40 -1.05 10.61 2.13
CA ARG A 40 -0.56 9.85 3.27
C ARG A 40 0.75 9.17 2.94
N LYS A 41 1.67 9.16 3.89
CA LYS A 41 2.91 8.38 3.79
C LYS A 41 2.69 6.97 4.36
N PRO A 42 3.12 5.91 3.65
CA PRO A 42 3.06 4.56 4.18
C PRO A 42 4.06 4.39 5.32
N SER A 43 3.67 3.62 6.35
CA SER A 43 4.65 3.17 7.36
C SER A 43 5.53 2.08 6.76
N PHE A 44 6.68 1.79 7.38
CA PHE A 44 7.56 0.70 6.96
C PHE A 44 6.82 -0.65 6.86
N ALA A 45 5.91 -0.94 7.81
CA ALA A 45 5.09 -2.15 7.76
C ALA A 45 4.14 -2.17 6.55
N ALA A 46 3.57 -1.03 6.16
CA ALA A 46 2.76 -0.92 4.95
C ALA A 46 3.62 -1.08 3.70
N VAL A 47 4.82 -0.50 3.65
CA VAL A 47 5.77 -0.68 2.54
C VAL A 47 6.11 -2.16 2.36
N ILE A 48 6.40 -2.91 3.42
CA ILE A 48 6.68 -4.35 3.33
C ILE A 48 5.48 -5.11 2.75
N LYS A 49 4.27 -4.82 3.21
CA LYS A 49 3.04 -5.46 2.71
C LYS A 49 2.80 -5.16 1.22
N LEU A 50 3.00 -3.90 0.84
CA LEU A 50 2.87 -3.44 -0.54
C LEU A 50 3.93 -4.07 -1.45
N ALA A 51 5.18 -4.11 -0.99
CA ALA A 51 6.29 -4.72 -1.70
C ALA A 51 6.05 -6.22 -1.93
N LYS A 52 5.59 -6.95 -0.90
CA LYS A 52 5.16 -8.36 -1.03
C LYS A 52 4.02 -8.54 -2.03
N ALA A 53 3.00 -7.68 -1.99
CA ALA A 53 1.88 -7.74 -2.93
C ALA A 53 2.31 -7.44 -4.38
N LEU A 54 3.30 -6.56 -4.53
CA LEU A 54 3.93 -6.21 -5.78
C LEU A 54 5.04 -7.18 -6.18
N ASP A 55 5.34 -8.23 -5.40
CA ASP A 55 6.48 -9.16 -5.58
C ASP A 55 7.79 -8.42 -5.92
N VAL A 56 8.06 -7.35 -5.18
CA VAL A 56 9.31 -6.58 -5.29
C VAL A 56 9.97 -6.45 -3.93
N ASP A 57 11.26 -6.19 -3.93
CA ASP A 57 11.96 -5.82 -2.72
C ASP A 57 11.58 -4.42 -2.22
N CYS A 58 11.57 -4.26 -0.90
CA CYS A 58 11.31 -2.97 -0.27
C CYS A 58 12.33 -1.88 -0.68
N THR A 59 13.52 -2.31 -1.11
CA THR A 59 14.58 -1.44 -1.65
C THR A 59 14.16 -0.75 -2.94
N ALA A 60 13.17 -1.27 -3.67
CA ALA A 60 12.61 -0.61 -4.86
C ALA A 60 12.02 0.78 -4.53
N PHE A 61 11.63 1.00 -3.27
CA PHE A 61 11.13 2.29 -2.77
C PHE A 61 12.20 3.12 -2.06
N ALA A 62 13.43 2.61 -1.87
CA ALA A 62 14.49 3.33 -1.15
C ALA A 62 14.98 4.59 -1.86
N ALA A 63 14.81 4.67 -3.18
CA ALA A 63 15.14 5.86 -3.98
C ALA A 63 14.03 6.93 -3.98
N CYS A 64 12.89 6.71 -3.30
CA CYS A 64 11.82 7.70 -3.23
C CYS A 64 12.18 8.84 -2.26
N THR A 65 12.22 10.06 -2.79
CA THR A 65 12.60 11.30 -2.09
C THR A 65 11.54 11.80 -1.10
N ASP A 66 10.34 11.21 -1.09
CA ASP A 66 9.21 11.66 -0.26
C ASP A 66 9.19 11.05 1.16
N LEU A 67 10.01 10.03 1.42
CA LEU A 67 10.08 9.36 2.72
C LEU A 67 11.05 10.03 3.70
N THR A 68 11.80 11.05 3.26
CA THR A 68 12.85 11.72 4.03
C THR A 68 12.48 13.15 4.40
N ASP A 69 11.39 13.33 5.16
CA ASP A 69 11.28 14.52 6.03
C ASP A 69 10.33 14.27 7.21
N SER A 70 10.78 14.73 8.38
CA SER A 70 10.17 14.64 9.72
C SER A 70 8.97 15.59 9.90
N GLU A 71 8.12 15.24 10.87
CA GLU A 71 6.97 15.99 11.43
C GLU A 71 5.72 16.08 10.53
N LYS A 72 4.56 15.55 10.91
CA LYS A 72 3.89 15.66 12.21
C LYS A 72 2.92 14.46 12.44
N PRO A 73 2.79 13.94 13.67
CA PRO A 73 1.91 12.81 13.98
C PRO A 73 0.49 13.27 14.31
N THR A 74 -0.46 12.98 13.44
CA THR A 74 -1.91 12.98 13.71
C THR A 74 -2.53 12.31 12.49
N GLU A 75 -3.22 11.19 12.54
CA GLU A 75 -4.38 10.92 13.39
C GLU A 75 -4.60 9.40 13.53
N GLU A 76 -5.12 9.05 14.69
CA GLU A 76 -5.29 7.75 15.30
C GLU A 76 -6.02 6.68 14.45
N PRO A 77 -5.77 5.39 14.74
CA PRO A 77 -6.33 4.28 13.99
C PRO A 77 -7.83 4.13 14.29
N LYS A 78 -8.69 4.38 13.31
CA LYS A 78 -10.07 3.86 13.38
C LYS A 78 -10.03 2.34 13.13
N PRO A 79 -10.63 1.52 14.00
CA PRO A 79 -10.60 0.08 13.87
C PRO A 79 -11.51 -0.32 12.71
N VAL A 80 -10.94 -0.54 11.54
CA VAL A 80 -11.68 -1.19 10.45
C VAL A 80 -11.72 -2.69 10.76
N LYS A 81 -12.90 -3.08 11.27
CA LYS A 81 -13.39 -4.43 11.54
C LYS A 81 -12.91 -5.45 10.50
N PRO A 82 -12.79 -6.75 10.86
CA PRO A 82 -12.31 -7.78 9.95
C PRO A 82 -13.25 -7.84 8.73
N SER A 83 -12.77 -7.44 7.56
CA SER A 83 -13.46 -7.75 6.30
C SER A 83 -13.27 -9.23 5.97
N PRO A 84 -14.30 -9.89 5.43
CA PRO A 84 -14.59 -11.28 5.72
C PRO A 84 -13.61 -12.22 5.03
N THR A 85 -13.15 -13.21 5.78
CA THR A 85 -12.62 -14.46 5.24
C THR A 85 -13.60 -14.97 4.19
N LYS A 86 -13.12 -15.20 2.97
CA LYS A 86 -13.86 -15.94 1.96
C LYS A 86 -14.03 -17.38 2.48
N LYS A 87 -15.12 -17.61 3.23
CA LYS A 87 -15.61 -18.95 3.58
C LYS A 87 -15.91 -19.69 2.28
N GLY A 88 -15.41 -20.91 2.20
CA GLY A 88 -15.37 -21.70 0.97
C GLY A 88 -16.74 -22.00 0.36
N GLY A 89 -16.70 -22.28 -0.94
CA GLY A 89 -17.67 -23.11 -1.63
C GLY A 89 -16.95 -24.36 -2.09
N LYS A 90 -17.01 -25.41 -1.27
CA LYS A 90 -16.67 -26.78 -1.64
C LYS A 90 -17.92 -27.35 -2.32
N LYS A 91 -17.82 -27.74 -3.58
CA LYS A 91 -18.59 -28.85 -4.17
C LYS A 91 -17.89 -29.31 -5.44
#